data_AF-A0A515KLT2-F1
#
_entry.id   AF-A0A515KLT2-F1
#
_cell.length_a   1.000
_cell.length_b   1.000
_cell.length_c   1.000
_cell.angle_alpha   90.00
_cell.angle_beta   90.00
_cell.angle_gamma   90.00
#
_symmetry.space_group_name_H-M   'P 1'
#
loop_
_entity.id
_entity.type
_entity.pdbx_description
1 polymer ?
#
loop_
_entity_poly.entity_id
_entity_poly.type
_entity_poly.pdbx_seq_one_letter_code
_entity_poly.pdbx_strand_id
1 'polypeptide(L)' 'MAQTPRRPRTQQDARSEAEAAFKQTTTRPVEEPVAKPAVPGVRELVSLRIDQDVLEHFQQDGPGWQDRINDALRKVAGK' A
#
# COMPACT_ATOMS: atom_id res chain seq x y z
N MET A 1 -10.97 -12.27 -46.96
CA MET A 1 -9.52 -12.23 -47.28
C MET A 1 -8.78 -12.30 -45.95
N ALA A 2 -8.14 -13.43 -45.63
CA ALA A 2 -7.50 -13.66 -44.34
C ALA A 2 -6.18 -12.87 -44.24
N GLN A 3 -5.99 -12.13 -43.15
CA GLN A 3 -4.79 -11.32 -42.91
C GLN A 3 -3.71 -12.20 -42.27
N THR A 4 -2.75 -12.68 -43.05
CA THR A 4 -1.61 -13.47 -42.53
C THR A 4 -0.68 -12.58 -41.70
N PRO A 5 -0.22 -13.00 -40.50
CA PRO A 5 0.66 -12.17 -39.67
C PRO A 5 2.02 -11.95 -40.38
N ARG A 6 2.45 -10.69 -40.48
CA ARG A 6 3.73 -10.32 -41.09
C ARG A 6 4.86 -10.72 -40.14
N ARG A 7 5.76 -11.60 -40.58
CA ARG A 7 7.02 -11.89 -39.89
C ARG A 7 7.93 -10.66 -39.95
N PRO A 8 8.50 -10.18 -38.82
CA PRO A 8 9.41 -9.03 -38.82
C PRO A 8 10.65 -9.38 -39.63
N ARG A 9 11.03 -8.51 -40.58
CA ARG A 9 12.12 -8.77 -41.53
C ARG A 9 13.49 -8.30 -41.03
N THR A 10 13.55 -7.56 -39.92
CA THR A 10 14.81 -7.09 -39.32
C THR A 10 14.77 -7.13 -37.78
N GLN A 11 15.95 -7.22 -37.16
CA GLN A 11 16.11 -7.21 -35.69
C GLN A 11 15.56 -5.93 -35.04
N GLN A 12 15.49 -4.82 -35.79
CA GLN A 12 14.99 -3.53 -35.34
C GLN A 12 13.47 -3.55 -35.10
N ASP A 13 12.72 -4.25 -35.95
CA ASP A 13 11.27 -4.43 -35.80
C ASP A 13 10.93 -5.31 -34.59
N ALA A 14 11.66 -6.42 -34.42
CA ALA A 14 11.47 -7.32 -33.29
C ALA A 14 11.76 -6.64 -31.94
N ARG A 15 12.75 -5.74 -31.88
CA ARG A 15 13.07 -4.95 -30.68
C ARG A 15 11.98 -3.93 -30.37
N SER A 16 11.42 -3.30 -31.40
CA SER A 16 10.35 -2.30 -31.26
C SER A 16 9.03 -2.94 -30.79
N GLU A 17 8.69 -4.12 -31.31
CA GLU A 17 7.53 -4.90 -30.84
C GLU A 17 7.71 -5.41 -29.40
N ALA A 18 8.92 -5.84 -29.03
CA ALA A 18 9.23 -6.27 -27.66
C ALA A 18 9.18 -5.11 -26.65
N GLU A 19 9.70 -3.93 -27.01
CA GLU A 19 9.61 -2.73 -26.17
C GLU A 19 8.17 -2.23 -26.04
N ALA A 20 7.36 -2.34 -27.10
CA ALA A 20 5.94 -2.00 -27.06
C ALA A 20 5.14 -2.96 -26.15
N ALA A 21 5.46 -4.26 -26.16
CA ALA A 21 4.84 -5.24 -25.27
C ALA A 21 5.27 -5.04 -23.81
N PHE A 22 6.53 -4.67 -23.56
CA PHE A 22 7.06 -4.40 -22.23
C PHE A 22 6.45 -3.15 -21.59
N LYS A 23 6.28 -2.06 -22.36
CA LYS A 23 5.61 -0.83 -21.90
C LYS A 23 4.14 -1.05 -21.56
N GLN A 24 3.44 -1.88 -22.32
CA GLN A 24 2.05 -2.24 -22.04
C GLN A 24 1.91 -3.12 -20.79
N THR A 25 2.90 -3.97 -20.51
CA THR A 25 2.90 -4.83 -19.31
C THR A 25 3.32 -4.07 -18.04
N THR A 26 4.20 -3.06 -18.16
CA THR A 26 4.68 -2.23 -17.05
C THR A 26 3.76 -1.05 -16.72
N THR A 27 2.85 -0.67 -17.61
CA THR A 27 1.71 0.18 -17.27
C THR A 27 0.68 -0.66 -16.51
N ARG A 28 0.98 -0.96 -15.26
CA ARG A 28 -0.09 -1.08 -14.26
C ARG A 28 -0.58 0.35 -14.08
N PRO A 29 -1.86 0.66 -14.35
CA PRO A 29 -2.42 1.92 -13.88
C PRO A 29 -2.04 2.03 -12.41
N VAL A 30 -1.35 3.12 -12.05
CA VAL A 30 -1.30 3.53 -10.66
C VAL A 30 -2.76 3.79 -10.32
N GLU A 31 -3.41 2.75 -9.81
CA GLU A 31 -4.67 2.88 -9.13
C GLU A 31 -4.35 3.81 -7.97
N GLU A 32 -4.64 5.10 -8.19
CA GLU A 32 -4.70 6.09 -7.12
C GLU A 32 -5.43 5.37 -5.99
N PRO A 33 -4.78 5.22 -4.81
CA PRO A 33 -5.39 4.44 -3.75
C PRO A 33 -6.74 5.07 -3.50
N VAL A 34 -7.80 4.34 -3.88
CA VAL A 34 -9.19 4.72 -3.65
C VAL A 34 -9.22 5.26 -2.25
N ALA A 35 -9.46 6.57 -2.12
CA ALA A 35 -9.54 7.22 -0.83
C ALA A 35 -10.58 6.44 -0.06
N LYS A 36 -10.10 5.61 0.87
CA LYS A 36 -10.96 4.68 1.59
C LYS A 36 -12.01 5.56 2.25
N PRO A 37 -13.31 5.28 2.07
CA PRO A 37 -14.36 6.11 2.64
C PRO A 37 -14.04 6.30 4.11
N ALA A 38 -14.02 7.55 4.57
CA ALA A 38 -13.64 7.91 5.92
C ALA A 38 -14.63 7.26 6.90
N VAL A 39 -14.32 6.03 7.31
CA VAL A 39 -15.08 5.31 8.31
C VAL A 39 -14.92 6.09 9.61
N PRO A 40 -16.00 6.55 10.28
CA PRO A 40 -15.87 7.21 11.56
C PRO A 40 -15.17 6.26 12.53
N GLY A 41 -13.92 6.57 12.89
CA GLY A 41 -13.02 5.65 13.60
C GLY A 41 -11.66 5.40 12.94
N VAL A 42 -11.29 6.15 11.89
CA VAL A 42 -9.94 6.05 11.29
C VAL A 42 -8.87 6.31 12.36
N ARG A 43 -7.98 5.34 12.57
CA ARG A 43 -6.77 5.49 13.36
C ARG A 43 -5.72 6.15 12.47
N GLU A 44 -5.22 7.30 12.89
CA GLU A 44 -4.13 7.97 12.20
C GLU A 44 -2.79 7.43 12.70
N LEU A 45 -1.89 7.08 11.78
CA LEU A 45 -0.52 6.72 12.14
C LEU A 45 0.26 8.00 12.42
N VAL A 46 0.53 8.26 13.69
CA VAL A 46 1.27 9.43 14.15
C VAL A 46 2.61 9.00 14.75
N SER A 47 3.66 9.77 14.49
CA SER A 47 4.95 9.59 15.15
C SER A 47 4.94 10.27 16.51
N LEU A 48 4.55 9.54 17.55
CA LEU A 48 4.57 9.97 18.95
C LEU A 48 5.77 9.34 19.67
N ARG A 49 6.41 10.10 20.57
CA ARG A 49 7.41 9.54 21.50
C ARG A 49 6.71 9.05 22.75
N ILE A 50 6.97 7.80 23.11
CA ILE A 50 6.46 7.14 24.31
C ILE A 50 7.66 6.63 25.10
N ASP A 51 7.61 6.75 26.42
CA ASP A 51 8.64 6.22 27.30
C ASP A 51 8.74 4.69 27.20
N GLN A 52 9.96 4.17 27.38
CA GLN A 52 10.24 2.75 27.17
C GLN A 52 9.54 1.85 28.18
N ASP A 53 9.41 2.28 29.43
CA ASP A 53 8.72 1.56 30.51
C ASP A 53 7.22 1.44 30.22
N VAL A 54 6.60 2.52 29.73
CA VAL A 54 5.21 2.54 29.30
C VAL A 54 5.01 1.59 28.12
N LEU A 55 5.89 1.65 27.13
CA LEU A 55 5.82 0.79 25.95
C LEU A 55 5.96 -0.70 26.35
N GLU A 56 6.91 -1.01 27.22
CA GLU A 56 7.13 -2.37 27.72
C GLU A 56 5.90 -2.87 28.50
N HIS A 57 5.35 -2.06 29.41
CA HIS A 57 4.15 -2.40 30.17
C HIS A 57 3.01 -2.87 29.26
N PHE A 58 2.71 -2.13 28.18
CA PHE A 58 1.64 -2.52 27.26
C PHE A 58 2.00 -3.74 26.40
N GLN A 59 3.26 -3.89 26.00
CA GLN A 59 3.74 -5.02 25.19
C GLN A 59 3.76 -6.35 25.95
N GLN A 60 4.02 -6.35 27.27
CA GLN A 60 4.05 -7.55 28.11
C GLN A 60 2.72 -8.33 28.06
N ASP A 61 1.60 -7.61 27.96
CA ASP A 61 0.26 -8.19 27.88
C ASP A 61 -0.08 -8.78 26.49
N GLY A 62 0.89 -8.84 25.56
CA GLY A 62 0.79 -9.56 24.29
C GLY A 62 0.08 -8.82 23.15
N PRO A 63 -0.41 -9.55 22.12
CA PRO A 63 -1.05 -8.97 20.93
C PRO A 63 -2.19 -8.00 21.29
N GLY A 64 -2.32 -6.90 20.54
CA GLY A 64 -3.32 -5.87 20.82
C GLY A 64 -2.88 -4.78 21.80
N TRP A 65 -1.61 -4.73 22.18
CA TRP A 65 -1.08 -3.69 23.06
C TRP A 65 -1.31 -2.25 22.55
N GLN A 66 -1.31 -2.05 21.23
CA GLN A 66 -1.62 -0.76 20.61
C GLN A 66 -3.08 -0.33 20.79
N ASP A 67 -4.01 -1.29 20.88
CA ASP A 67 -5.41 -0.98 21.18
C ASP A 67 -5.58 -0.58 22.65
N ARG A 68 -4.90 -1.28 23.56
CA ARG A 68 -4.92 -0.97 25.00
C ARG A 68 -4.34 0.41 25.30
N ILE A 69 -3.20 0.77 24.70
CA ILE A 69 -2.62 2.10 24.90
C ILE A 69 -3.54 3.19 24.31
N ASN A 70 -4.19 2.93 23.17
CA ASN A 70 -5.18 3.84 22.61
C ASN A 70 -6.41 3.99 23.51
N ASP A 71 -6.91 2.92 24.13
CA ASP A 71 -8.01 2.98 25.09
C ASP A 71 -7.63 3.77 26.35
N ALA A 72 -6.40 3.61 26.85
CA ALA A 72 -5.87 4.41 27.95
C ALA A 72 -5.83 5.90 27.58
N LEU A 73 -5.34 6.24 26.39
CA LEU A 73 -5.32 7.60 25.88
C LEU A 73 -6.74 8.20 25.74
N ARG A 74 -7.73 7.40 25.29
CA ARG A 74 -9.14 7.84 25.19
C ARG A 74 -9.75 8.15 26.55
N LYS A 75 -9.52 7.28 27.55
CA LYS A 75 -9.99 7.48 28.92
C LYS A 75 -9.48 8.80 29.51
N VAL A 76 -8.21 9.13 29.28
CA VAL A 76 -7.61 10.39 29.76
C VAL A 76 -8.12 11.60 28.97
N ALA A 77 -8.33 11.44 27.66
CA ALA A 77 -8.88 12.48 26.80
C ALA A 77 -10.38 12.78 27.06
N GLY A 78 -11.06 12.03 27.93
CA GLY A 78 -12.47 12.20 28.23
C GLY A 78 -13.40 11.83 27.07
N LYS A 79 -12.95 10.94 26.17
CA LYS A 79 -13.73 10.38 25.07
C LYS A 79 -14.32 9.02 25.41
#